data_AF-A0A3M1R2X0-F1
#
_entry.id   AF-A0A3M1R2X0-F1
#
_cell.length_a   1.000
_cell.length_b   1.000
_cell.length_c   1.000
_cell.angle_alpha   90.00
_cell.angle_beta   90.00
_cell.angle_gamma   90.00
#
_symmetry.space_group_name_H-M   'P 1'
#
loop_
_entity.id
_entity.type
_entity.pdbx_description
1 polymer ?
#
loop_
_entity_poly.entity_id
_entity_poly.type
_entity_poly.pdbx_seq_one_letter_code
_entity_poly.pdbx_strand_id
1 'polypeptide(L)'
;MPKYSKSHYDITPLSAEKVAELAKKLDEESYRVTQKAGTEPPFCGNLLDNKKDGFYACIVCGLPLFSSEHKFKSGTGWPSFYREFDPEHVARKVDKSHGMVRTEILCARCGAHLGHVFEDGPPPTGERHCLNSAALRFYEKGAPLPPESRPAQLETAYFAGGCFWGVEHYFQKGPGVIDAVSGYMQGDVENPTYKQVCYENTGHAETVKVVFDPQRITYRQLLEAFFKMHDPTQLNRQGPDVGEQYRSGIWYTSPEQKKEAEAYIAELTERKAFPGKIVTQVEPAKTFWPAEDYHQDYIAKTGRACHVSNPWVK
;
A
#
# COMPACT_ATOMS: atom_id res chain seq x y z
N MET A 1 -0.31 3.31 10.41
CA MET A 1 0.48 2.57 9.38
C MET A 1 0.14 3.15 8.02
N PRO A 2 1.07 3.11 7.06
CA PRO A 2 0.74 3.45 5.68
C PRO A 2 -0.52 2.74 5.21
N LYS A 3 -1.37 3.44 4.47
CA LYS A 3 -2.53 2.84 3.80
C LYS A 3 -2.43 3.18 2.32
N TYR A 4 -2.57 2.18 1.47
CA TYR A 4 -2.61 2.34 0.02
C TYR A 4 -3.97 1.89 -0.51
N SER A 5 -4.48 2.57 -1.52
CA SER A 5 -5.67 2.15 -2.24
C SER A 5 -5.36 0.99 -3.19
N LYS A 6 -6.40 0.37 -3.74
CA LYS A 6 -6.27 -0.65 -4.80
C LYS A 6 -5.55 -0.13 -6.05
N SER A 7 -5.66 1.16 -6.32
CA SER A 7 -4.92 1.84 -7.38
C SER A 7 -3.50 2.27 -7.00
N HIS A 8 -3.00 1.79 -5.85
CA HIS A 8 -1.64 2.00 -5.33
C HIS A 8 -1.28 3.45 -4.98
N TYR A 9 -2.27 4.27 -4.64
CA TYR A 9 -2.01 5.61 -4.12
C TYR A 9 -1.95 5.59 -2.59
N ASP A 10 -1.03 6.38 -2.04
CA ASP A 10 -0.97 6.60 -0.59
C ASP A 10 -2.21 7.38 -0.11
N ILE A 11 -3.06 6.70 0.64
CA ILE A 11 -4.25 7.24 1.29
C ILE A 11 -4.08 7.33 2.81
N THR A 12 -2.85 7.26 3.31
CA THR A 12 -2.56 7.47 4.74
C THR A 12 -3.07 8.85 5.16
N PRO A 13 -3.96 8.95 6.17
CA PRO A 13 -4.44 10.23 6.65
C PRO A 13 -3.30 11.15 7.05
N LEU A 14 -3.27 12.37 6.51
CA LEU A 14 -2.29 13.38 6.87
C LEU A 14 -2.59 13.96 8.24
N SER A 15 -1.54 14.35 8.97
CA SER A 15 -1.70 15.06 10.24
C SER A 15 -2.32 16.45 10.00
N ALA A 16 -3.01 16.98 11.02
CA ALA A 16 -3.62 18.29 10.95
C ALA A 16 -2.58 19.39 10.64
N GLU A 17 -1.37 19.29 11.18
CA GLU A 17 -0.27 20.21 10.91
C GLU A 17 0.14 20.16 9.44
N LYS A 18 0.23 18.96 8.85
CA LYS A 18 0.60 18.80 7.45
C LYS A 18 -0.48 19.34 6.51
N VAL A 19 -1.76 19.09 6.83
CA VAL A 19 -2.88 19.67 6.07
C VAL A 19 -2.85 21.19 6.15
N ALA A 20 -2.65 21.77 7.34
CA ALA A 20 -2.54 23.21 7.53
C ALA A 20 -1.36 23.83 6.76
N GLU A 21 -0.21 23.14 6.69
CA GLU A 21 0.93 23.55 5.88
C GLU A 21 0.60 23.61 4.39
N LEU A 22 -0.06 22.56 3.86
CA LEU A 22 -0.47 22.50 2.46
C LEU A 22 -1.53 23.57 2.13
N ALA A 23 -2.47 23.79 3.05
CA ALA A 23 -3.56 24.75 2.90
C ALA A 23 -3.07 26.21 2.78
N LYS A 24 -1.86 26.55 3.27
CA LYS A 24 -1.26 27.89 3.09
C LYS A 24 -1.00 28.28 1.64
N LYS A 25 -0.96 27.30 0.73
CA LYS A 25 -0.72 27.51 -0.71
C LYS A 25 -1.99 27.73 -1.51
N LEU A 26 -3.16 27.59 -0.87
CA LEU A 26 -4.46 27.74 -1.51
C LEU A 26 -4.83 29.22 -1.65
N ASP A 27 -5.55 29.56 -2.72
CA ASP A 27 -6.28 30.82 -2.78
C ASP A 27 -7.46 30.82 -1.78
N GLU A 28 -8.07 31.99 -1.57
CA GLU A 28 -9.13 32.19 -0.59
C GLU A 28 -10.35 31.28 -0.83
N GLU A 29 -10.73 31.05 -2.08
CA GLU A 29 -11.90 30.25 -2.44
C GLU A 29 -11.63 28.77 -2.23
N SER A 30 -10.49 28.28 -2.73
CA SER A 30 -10.02 26.92 -2.50
C SER A 30 -9.87 26.61 -1.01
N TYR A 31 -9.37 27.56 -0.21
CA TYR A 31 -9.30 27.42 1.24
C TYR A 31 -10.68 27.37 1.88
N ARG A 32 -11.58 28.29 1.52
CA ARG A 32 -12.96 28.36 2.03
C ARG A 32 -13.72 27.07 1.74
N VAL A 33 -13.63 26.55 0.52
CA VAL A 33 -14.26 25.30 0.13
C VAL A 33 -13.66 24.14 0.89
N THR A 34 -12.36 23.90 0.74
CA THR A 34 -11.73 22.66 1.23
C THR A 34 -11.59 22.59 2.75
N GLN A 35 -11.38 23.71 3.43
CA GLN A 35 -11.09 23.75 4.88
C GLN A 35 -12.28 24.21 5.72
N LYS A 36 -13.24 24.94 5.15
CA LYS A 36 -14.42 25.45 5.86
C LYS A 36 -15.74 24.87 5.35
N ALA A 37 -15.68 23.79 4.56
CA ALA A 37 -16.85 23.14 3.94
C ALA A 37 -17.74 24.13 3.16
N GLY A 38 -17.11 25.10 2.49
CA GLY A 38 -17.80 26.03 1.62
C GLY A 38 -18.26 25.37 0.32
N THR A 39 -19.24 25.97 -0.35
CA THR A 39 -19.69 25.59 -1.69
C THR A 39 -19.48 26.77 -2.65
N GLU A 40 -18.91 26.52 -3.82
CA GLU A 40 -18.83 27.50 -4.91
C GLU A 40 -20.23 27.84 -5.43
N PRO A 41 -20.50 29.07 -5.87
CA PRO A 41 -21.72 29.36 -6.60
C PRO A 41 -21.82 28.51 -7.89
N PRO A 42 -23.03 28.05 -8.28
CA PRO A 42 -23.19 27.26 -9.48
C PRO A 42 -22.77 28.05 -10.72
N PHE A 43 -22.18 27.37 -11.71
CA PHE A 43 -21.69 27.93 -12.98
C PHE A 43 -20.50 28.89 -12.87
N CYS A 44 -19.93 29.09 -11.67
CA CYS A 44 -18.76 29.97 -11.49
C CYS A 44 -17.42 29.22 -11.46
N GLY A 45 -17.42 27.90 -11.28
CA GLY A 45 -16.21 27.08 -11.21
C GLY A 45 -15.54 26.86 -12.58
N ASN A 46 -14.21 26.75 -12.59
CA ASN A 46 -13.41 26.63 -13.81
C ASN A 46 -13.35 25.20 -14.42
N LEU A 47 -13.88 24.18 -13.74
CA LEU A 47 -13.80 22.78 -14.18
C LEU A 47 -15.15 22.19 -14.61
N LEU A 48 -16.24 22.96 -14.52
CA LEU A 48 -17.58 22.54 -14.93
C LEU A 48 -17.60 22.07 -16.40
N ASP A 49 -17.06 22.87 -17.31
CA ASP A 49 -17.11 22.62 -18.75
C ASP A 49 -15.85 21.92 -19.29
N ASN A 50 -14.93 21.50 -18.42
CA ASN A 50 -13.75 20.76 -18.86
C ASN A 50 -14.15 19.42 -19.50
N LYS A 51 -13.64 19.16 -20.70
CA LYS A 51 -13.89 17.94 -21.50
C LYS A 51 -12.60 17.21 -21.89
N LYS A 52 -11.45 17.68 -21.40
CA LYS A 52 -10.17 17.05 -21.68
C LYS A 52 -10.06 15.69 -20.99
N ASP A 53 -9.34 14.78 -21.61
CA ASP A 53 -9.02 13.48 -21.03
C ASP A 53 -7.98 13.63 -19.92
N GLY A 54 -8.22 13.01 -18.77
CA GLY A 54 -7.35 13.13 -17.60
C GLY A 54 -8.04 12.77 -16.29
N PHE A 55 -7.51 13.28 -15.19
CA PHE A 55 -8.12 13.09 -13.87
C PHE A 55 -8.11 14.38 -13.04
N TYR A 56 -8.93 14.37 -12.01
CA TYR A 56 -9.14 15.47 -11.08
C TYR A 56 -8.58 15.04 -9.73
N ALA A 57 -7.53 15.70 -9.27
CA ALA A 57 -6.91 15.47 -7.98
C ALA A 57 -7.38 16.47 -6.94
N CYS A 58 -7.28 16.07 -5.67
CA CYS A 58 -7.45 16.97 -4.54
C CYS A 58 -6.43 18.11 -4.63
N ILE A 59 -6.90 19.35 -4.63
CA ILE A 59 -6.01 20.52 -4.71
C ILE A 59 -5.05 20.64 -3.51
N VAL A 60 -5.40 20.02 -2.38
CA VAL A 60 -4.64 20.09 -1.12
C VAL A 60 -3.49 19.09 -1.10
N CYS A 61 -3.77 17.80 -1.32
CA CYS A 61 -2.78 16.72 -1.16
C CYS A 61 -2.41 15.97 -2.44
N GLY A 62 -3.00 16.34 -3.58
CA GLY A 62 -2.69 15.75 -4.88
C GLY A 62 -3.28 14.36 -5.13
N LEU A 63 -4.00 13.76 -4.18
CA LEU A 63 -4.65 12.46 -4.37
C LEU A 63 -5.64 12.51 -5.55
N PRO A 64 -5.56 11.64 -6.57
CA PRO A 64 -6.57 11.55 -7.62
C PRO A 64 -7.94 11.23 -7.04
N LEU A 65 -8.99 11.96 -7.38
CA LEU A 65 -10.33 11.78 -6.81
C LEU A 65 -11.32 11.28 -7.86
N PHE A 66 -11.26 11.80 -9.08
CA PHE A 66 -12.19 11.47 -10.16
C PHE A 66 -11.49 11.40 -11.52
N SER A 67 -12.00 10.58 -12.43
CA SER A 67 -11.53 10.48 -13.82
C SER A 67 -12.45 11.28 -14.75
N SER A 68 -11.90 11.88 -15.81
CA SER A 68 -12.70 12.51 -16.87
C SER A 68 -13.64 11.51 -17.55
N GLU A 69 -13.27 10.23 -17.59
CA GLU A 69 -14.10 9.14 -18.11
C GLU A 69 -15.44 9.02 -17.38
N HIS A 70 -15.49 9.43 -16.11
CA HIS A 70 -16.69 9.33 -15.28
C HIS A 70 -17.49 10.63 -15.22
N LYS A 71 -17.01 11.69 -15.89
CA LYS A 71 -17.61 13.02 -15.84
C LYS A 71 -18.84 13.09 -16.74
N PHE A 72 -19.92 13.68 -16.25
CA PHE A 72 -21.14 13.87 -17.03
C PHE A 72 -21.79 15.23 -16.77
N LYS A 73 -22.73 15.62 -17.64
CA LYS A 73 -23.48 16.87 -17.50
C LYS A 73 -24.72 16.64 -16.64
N SER A 74 -24.70 17.12 -15.41
CA SER A 74 -25.85 17.05 -14.49
C SER A 74 -26.81 18.23 -14.61
N GLY A 75 -26.39 19.35 -15.20
CA GLY A 75 -27.17 20.60 -15.25
C GLY A 75 -27.16 21.41 -13.94
N THR A 76 -26.43 20.95 -12.91
CA THR A 76 -26.43 21.59 -11.59
C THR A 76 -25.55 22.85 -11.49
N GLY A 77 -24.63 23.04 -12.43
CA GLY A 77 -23.65 24.12 -12.38
C GLY A 77 -22.34 23.75 -11.68
N TRP A 78 -22.16 22.50 -11.28
CA TRP A 78 -20.89 21.97 -10.74
C TRP A 78 -20.40 20.74 -11.51
N PRO A 79 -19.07 20.51 -11.61
CA PRO A 79 -18.54 19.29 -12.18
C PRO A 79 -19.13 18.07 -11.47
N SER A 80 -19.65 17.14 -12.26
CA SER A 80 -20.36 15.97 -11.77
C SER A 80 -19.78 14.69 -12.34
N PHE A 81 -19.65 13.67 -11.48
CA PHE A 81 -19.10 12.37 -11.84
C PHE A 81 -19.99 11.27 -11.30
N TYR A 82 -20.09 10.15 -12.02
CA TYR A 82 -20.92 9.05 -11.56
C TYR A 82 -20.17 8.06 -10.65
N ARG A 83 -18.84 8.13 -10.60
CA ARG A 83 -18.02 7.30 -9.70
C ARG A 83 -16.65 7.93 -9.45
N GLU A 84 -16.06 7.58 -8.32
CA GLU A 84 -14.71 7.95 -7.90
C GLU A 84 -13.64 7.32 -8.82
N PHE A 85 -12.43 7.88 -8.77
CA PHE A 85 -11.23 7.29 -9.37
C PHE A 85 -10.93 5.92 -8.74
N ASP A 86 -10.96 5.87 -7.41
CA ASP A 86 -10.89 4.68 -6.58
C ASP A 86 -11.83 4.89 -5.38
N PRO A 87 -12.68 3.93 -5.01
CA PRO A 87 -13.61 4.09 -3.88
C PRO A 87 -12.92 4.45 -2.57
N GLU A 88 -11.65 4.08 -2.38
CA GLU A 88 -10.91 4.40 -1.16
C GLU A 88 -10.33 5.82 -1.13
N HIS A 89 -10.42 6.58 -2.23
CA HIS A 89 -9.91 7.95 -2.30
C HIS A 89 -10.88 9.00 -1.74
N VAL A 90 -12.15 8.63 -1.59
CA VAL A 90 -13.21 9.51 -1.10
C VAL A 90 -13.81 8.94 0.18
N ALA A 91 -13.79 9.73 1.25
CA ALA A 91 -14.50 9.43 2.49
C ALA A 91 -15.90 10.05 2.44
N ARG A 92 -16.88 9.38 3.05
CA ARG A 92 -18.27 9.84 3.13
C ARG A 92 -18.61 10.22 4.57
N LYS A 93 -19.34 11.32 4.74
CA LYS A 93 -19.77 11.81 6.05
C LYS A 93 -21.22 12.29 5.98
N VAL A 94 -22.00 12.01 7.02
CA VAL A 94 -23.36 12.53 7.12
C VAL A 94 -23.31 14.02 7.43
N ASP A 95 -23.96 14.82 6.59
CA ASP A 95 -24.11 16.26 6.74
C ASP A 95 -25.58 16.59 7.08
N LYS A 96 -25.79 17.21 8.24
CA LYS A 96 -27.10 17.64 8.75
C LYS A 96 -27.30 19.16 8.72
N SER A 97 -26.39 19.89 8.07
CA SER A 97 -26.44 21.34 7.97
C SER A 97 -27.67 21.81 7.18
N HIS A 98 -28.08 23.06 7.43
CA HIS A 98 -29.20 23.73 6.72
C HIS A 98 -30.54 22.97 6.78
N GLY A 99 -30.75 22.11 7.78
CA GLY A 99 -31.98 21.33 7.95
C GLY A 99 -32.15 20.19 6.94
N MET A 100 -31.10 19.84 6.18
CA MET A 100 -31.10 18.74 5.22
C MET A 100 -30.28 17.57 5.75
N VAL A 101 -30.55 16.34 5.27
CA VAL A 101 -29.66 15.19 5.47
C VAL A 101 -29.03 14.85 4.13
N ARG A 102 -27.71 15.04 4.03
CA ARG A 102 -26.93 14.81 2.81
C ARG A 102 -25.70 13.97 3.13
N THR A 103 -25.07 13.44 2.10
CA THR A 103 -23.79 12.73 2.21
C THR A 103 -22.69 13.62 1.67
N GLU A 104 -21.91 14.22 2.57
CA GLU A 104 -20.69 14.95 2.25
C GLU A 104 -19.61 13.98 1.78
N ILE A 105 -18.88 14.37 0.73
CA ILE A 105 -17.69 13.68 0.24
C ILE A 105 -16.43 14.49 0.56
N LEU A 106 -15.45 13.80 1.13
CA LEU A 106 -14.18 14.34 1.59
C LEU A 106 -13.04 13.60 0.89
N CYS A 107 -11.89 14.25 0.70
CA CYS A 107 -10.67 13.54 0.34
C CYS A 107 -10.26 12.60 1.48
N ALA A 108 -10.15 11.30 1.21
CA ALA A 108 -9.83 10.30 2.24
C ALA A 108 -8.46 10.51 2.90
N ARG A 109 -7.52 11.17 2.21
CA ARG A 109 -6.15 11.39 2.69
C ARG A 109 -5.98 12.66 3.52
N CYS A 110 -6.61 13.78 3.15
CA CYS A 110 -6.42 15.07 3.84
C CYS A 110 -7.68 15.65 4.48
N GLY A 111 -8.83 15.02 4.30
CA GLY A 111 -10.10 15.50 4.85
C GLY A 111 -10.67 16.74 4.16
N ALA A 112 -10.09 17.21 3.06
CA ALA A 112 -10.59 18.35 2.31
C ALA A 112 -12.04 18.11 1.86
N HIS A 113 -12.92 19.07 2.10
CA HIS A 113 -14.28 19.07 1.58
C HIS A 113 -14.26 19.14 0.04
N LEU A 114 -15.00 18.23 -0.59
CA LEU A 114 -15.10 18.15 -2.05
C LEU A 114 -16.47 18.59 -2.55
N GLY A 115 -17.53 18.17 -1.85
CA GLY A 115 -18.92 18.41 -2.21
C GLY A 115 -19.83 17.36 -1.60
N HIS A 116 -20.84 16.92 -2.35
CA HIS A 116 -21.82 15.94 -1.89
C HIS A 116 -22.10 14.88 -2.96
N VAL A 117 -22.52 13.69 -2.52
CA VAL A 117 -22.99 12.61 -3.38
C VAL A 117 -24.51 12.42 -3.21
N PHE A 118 -25.19 12.15 -4.33
CA PHE A 118 -26.64 11.99 -4.44
C PHE A 118 -26.99 10.71 -5.21
N GLU A 119 -28.17 10.13 -4.97
CA GLU A 119 -28.66 8.90 -5.61
C GLU A 119 -29.47 9.15 -6.89
N ASP A 120 -29.22 10.29 -7.55
CA ASP A 120 -29.91 10.74 -8.78
C ASP A 120 -28.96 10.76 -10.00
N GLY A 121 -27.89 9.95 -9.96
CA GLY A 121 -26.91 9.85 -11.02
C GLY A 121 -27.24 8.84 -12.10
N PRO A 122 -26.46 8.82 -13.19
CA PRO A 122 -26.65 7.86 -14.27
C PRO A 122 -26.18 6.45 -13.85
N PRO A 123 -26.59 5.40 -14.59
CA PRO A 123 -25.94 4.10 -14.52
C PRO A 123 -24.43 4.21 -14.80
N PRO A 124 -23.59 3.29 -14.29
CA PRO A 124 -23.97 2.04 -13.60
C PRO A 124 -24.15 2.17 -12.09
N THR A 125 -23.70 3.27 -11.47
CA THR A 125 -23.72 3.43 -10.01
C THR A 125 -25.03 4.01 -9.50
N GLY A 126 -25.73 4.80 -10.31
CA GLY A 126 -26.87 5.61 -9.86
C GLY A 126 -26.44 6.80 -8.99
N GLU A 127 -25.15 7.04 -8.84
CA GLU A 127 -24.62 8.10 -7.99
C GLU A 127 -24.24 9.34 -8.80
N ARG A 128 -24.49 10.52 -8.25
CA ARG A 128 -23.98 11.79 -8.74
C ARG A 128 -23.10 12.42 -7.67
N HIS A 129 -21.81 12.36 -7.88
CA HIS A 129 -20.81 13.10 -7.12
C HIS A 129 -20.77 14.53 -7.67
N CYS A 130 -21.22 15.49 -6.89
CA CYS A 130 -21.31 16.90 -7.26
C CYS A 130 -20.22 17.69 -6.53
N LEU A 131 -19.22 18.17 -7.27
CA LEU A 131 -17.98 18.70 -6.68
C LEU A 131 -17.77 20.19 -6.90
N ASN A 132 -17.08 20.80 -5.97
CA ASN A 132 -16.50 22.13 -6.15
C ASN A 132 -15.25 22.03 -7.05
N SER A 133 -15.20 22.82 -8.12
CA SER A 133 -14.00 23.03 -8.93
C SER A 133 -12.83 23.54 -8.08
N ALA A 134 -13.08 24.42 -7.12
CA ALA A 134 -12.08 24.95 -6.19
C ALA A 134 -11.45 23.88 -5.27
N ALA A 135 -12.06 22.69 -5.14
CA ALA A 135 -11.46 21.57 -4.42
C ALA A 135 -10.55 20.70 -5.30
N LEU A 136 -10.51 20.96 -6.61
CA LEU A 136 -9.93 20.09 -7.61
C LEU A 136 -8.81 20.77 -8.40
N ARG A 137 -7.84 19.95 -8.81
CA ARG A 137 -6.87 20.29 -9.85
C ARG A 137 -6.94 19.24 -10.94
N PHE A 138 -7.06 19.68 -12.19
CA PHE A 138 -7.10 18.79 -13.35
C PHE A 138 -5.69 18.52 -13.88
N TYR A 139 -5.42 17.25 -14.18
CA TYR A 139 -4.22 16.80 -14.89
C TYR A 139 -4.64 16.12 -16.19
N GLU A 140 -4.22 16.69 -17.32
CA GLU A 140 -4.45 16.12 -18.65
C GLU A 140 -3.67 14.82 -18.83
N LYS A 141 -4.23 13.86 -19.57
CA LYS A 141 -3.61 12.56 -19.82
C LYS A 141 -2.23 12.74 -20.48
N GLY A 142 -1.20 12.15 -19.88
CA GLY A 142 0.18 12.25 -20.35
C GLY A 142 0.95 13.48 -19.85
N ALA A 143 0.30 14.41 -19.14
CA ALA A 143 1.00 15.51 -18.49
C ALA A 143 1.92 15.00 -17.36
N PRO A 144 3.06 15.67 -17.12
CA PRO A 144 3.91 15.34 -15.99
C PRO A 144 3.15 15.57 -14.67
N LEU A 145 3.02 14.51 -13.87
CA LEU A 145 2.35 14.55 -12.58
C LEU A 145 3.34 14.92 -11.47
N PRO A 146 2.94 15.68 -10.44
CA PRO A 146 3.77 15.85 -9.26
C PRO A 146 3.86 14.52 -8.46
N PRO A 147 4.89 14.31 -7.63
CA PRO A 147 5.09 13.05 -6.90
C PRO A 147 3.88 12.59 -6.09
N GLU A 148 3.17 13.51 -5.43
CA GLU A 148 1.98 13.22 -4.61
C GLU A 148 0.76 12.74 -5.41
N SER A 149 0.74 12.96 -6.73
CA SER A 149 -0.31 12.53 -7.65
C SER A 149 0.09 11.33 -8.50
N ARG A 150 1.19 10.65 -8.16
CA ARG A 150 1.62 9.41 -8.82
C ARG A 150 1.27 8.19 -7.94
N PRO A 151 0.96 7.04 -8.54
CA PRO A 151 0.87 5.80 -7.78
C PRO A 151 2.26 5.47 -7.23
N ALA A 152 2.29 4.83 -6.07
CA ALA A 152 3.53 4.37 -5.46
C ALA A 152 4.20 3.32 -6.36
N GLN A 153 5.53 3.44 -6.50
CA GLN A 153 6.34 2.52 -7.29
C GLN A 153 6.72 1.35 -6.41
N LEU A 154 5.87 0.32 -6.37
CA LEU A 154 6.03 -0.78 -5.43
C LEU A 154 7.08 -1.77 -5.91
N GLU A 155 7.85 -2.29 -4.97
CA GLU A 155 8.78 -3.38 -5.20
C GLU A 155 8.34 -4.64 -4.45
N THR A 156 8.82 -5.79 -4.90
CA THR A 156 8.57 -7.09 -4.25
C THR A 156 9.89 -7.72 -3.83
N ALA A 157 9.94 -8.25 -2.62
CA ALA A 157 11.05 -9.02 -2.08
C ALA A 157 10.54 -10.35 -1.51
N TYR A 158 11.38 -11.37 -1.51
CA TYR A 158 11.03 -12.68 -0.97
C TYR A 158 12.06 -13.14 0.06
N PHE A 159 11.57 -13.56 1.23
CA PHE A 159 12.39 -13.97 2.37
C PHE A 159 11.90 -15.31 2.93
N ALA A 160 12.82 -16.24 3.15
CA ALA A 160 12.59 -17.50 3.85
C ALA A 160 13.44 -17.49 5.12
N GLY A 161 12.81 -17.61 6.30
CA GLY A 161 13.48 -17.35 7.58
C GLY A 161 13.11 -18.34 8.69
N GLY A 162 12.63 -19.53 8.34
CA GLY A 162 11.96 -20.44 9.26
C GLY A 162 10.45 -20.40 9.09
N CYS A 163 9.69 -20.63 10.18
CA CYS A 163 8.23 -20.57 10.15
C CYS A 163 7.74 -19.21 9.62
N PHE A 164 7.04 -19.22 8.48
CA PHE A 164 6.61 -18.00 7.79
C PHE A 164 5.62 -17.15 8.59
N TRP A 165 4.92 -17.69 9.59
CA TRP A 165 3.91 -16.96 10.38
C TRP A 165 4.54 -15.80 11.14
N GLY A 166 5.73 -16.04 11.69
CA GLY A 166 6.50 -15.03 12.39
C GLY A 166 7.08 -13.97 11.46
N VAL A 167 7.66 -14.45 10.35
CA VAL A 167 8.29 -13.60 9.34
C VAL A 167 7.25 -12.68 8.69
N GLU A 168 6.10 -13.22 8.29
CA GLU A 168 4.95 -12.50 7.75
C GLU A 168 4.49 -11.44 8.75
N HIS A 169 4.17 -11.85 9.98
CA HIS A 169 3.65 -10.94 10.99
C HIS A 169 4.53 -9.73 11.24
N TYR A 170 5.86 -9.92 11.30
CA TYR A 170 6.75 -8.80 11.50
C TYR A 170 6.94 -7.98 10.23
N PHE A 171 7.04 -8.57 9.03
CA PHE A 171 7.04 -7.75 7.82
C PHE A 171 5.78 -6.91 7.66
N GLN A 172 4.60 -7.44 7.97
CA GLN A 172 3.34 -6.68 7.98
C GLN A 172 3.40 -5.43 8.85
N LYS A 173 4.18 -5.45 9.93
CA LYS A 173 4.38 -4.30 10.84
C LYS A 173 5.45 -3.31 10.35
N GLY A 174 6.15 -3.59 9.25
CA GLY A 174 7.18 -2.73 8.70
C GLY A 174 6.63 -1.38 8.21
N PRO A 175 7.30 -0.24 8.51
CA PRO A 175 6.75 1.11 8.28
C PRO A 175 6.58 1.52 6.81
N GLY A 176 7.03 0.70 5.85
CA GLY A 176 6.81 0.88 4.42
C GLY A 176 6.38 -0.40 3.69
N VAL A 177 6.05 -1.45 4.44
CA VAL A 177 5.51 -2.69 3.89
C VAL A 177 4.02 -2.49 3.66
N ILE A 178 3.57 -2.88 2.46
CA ILE A 178 2.19 -2.73 1.99
C ILE A 178 1.43 -4.03 2.14
N ASP A 179 2.11 -5.13 1.81
CA ASP A 179 1.54 -6.47 1.89
C ASP A 179 2.64 -7.46 2.22
N ALA A 180 2.30 -8.49 2.99
CA ALA A 180 3.18 -9.61 3.28
C ALA A 180 2.34 -10.88 3.32
N VAL A 181 2.68 -11.83 2.46
CA VAL A 181 1.90 -13.04 2.17
C VAL A 181 2.78 -14.27 2.38
N SER A 182 2.30 -15.21 3.19
CA SER A 182 2.94 -16.51 3.40
C SER A 182 2.77 -17.42 2.18
N GLY A 183 3.80 -18.18 1.84
CA GLY A 183 3.75 -19.12 0.72
C GLY A 183 4.98 -20.01 0.62
N TYR A 184 5.11 -20.64 -0.55
CA TYR A 184 6.12 -21.63 -0.86
C TYR A 184 6.86 -21.24 -2.14
N MET A 185 8.19 -21.33 -2.13
CA MET A 185 9.03 -21.01 -3.29
C MET A 185 10.26 -21.92 -3.32
N GLN A 186 10.97 -21.94 -4.44
CA GLN A 186 12.24 -22.65 -4.68
C GLN A 186 12.17 -24.17 -4.89
N GLY A 187 11.03 -24.81 -4.61
CA GLY A 187 10.80 -26.21 -4.95
C GLY A 187 10.38 -26.42 -6.39
N ASP A 188 10.07 -27.68 -6.70
CA ASP A 188 9.78 -28.17 -8.05
C ASP A 188 8.33 -28.66 -8.21
N VAL A 189 7.55 -28.66 -7.13
CA VAL A 189 6.13 -29.05 -7.15
C VAL A 189 5.26 -27.84 -7.47
N GLU A 190 4.40 -27.96 -8.47
CA GLU A 190 3.43 -26.90 -8.77
C GLU A 190 2.28 -26.89 -7.77
N ASN A 191 1.84 -25.70 -7.37
CA ASN A 191 0.75 -25.47 -6.43
C ASN A 191 0.78 -26.39 -5.18
N PRO A 192 1.90 -26.43 -4.44
CA PRO A 192 2.09 -27.35 -3.34
C PRO A 192 1.17 -26.97 -2.16
N THR A 193 0.62 -27.98 -1.49
CA THR A 193 -0.10 -27.81 -0.23
C THR A 193 0.87 -27.82 0.96
N TYR A 194 0.45 -27.26 2.10
CA TYR A 194 1.27 -27.30 3.32
C TYR A 194 1.70 -28.72 3.71
N LYS A 195 0.80 -29.70 3.54
CA LYS A 195 1.09 -31.12 3.84
C LYS A 195 2.18 -31.68 2.95
N GLN A 196 2.17 -31.36 1.67
CA GLN A 196 3.23 -31.80 0.75
C GLN A 196 4.56 -31.16 1.15
N VAL A 197 4.57 -29.86 1.46
CA VAL A 197 5.80 -29.18 1.90
C VAL A 197 6.35 -29.76 3.20
N CYS A 198 5.50 -30.22 4.12
CA CYS A 198 5.92 -30.80 5.39
C CYS A 198 6.39 -32.27 5.30
N TYR A 199 5.75 -33.09 4.47
CA TYR A 199 5.89 -34.54 4.50
C TYR A 199 6.45 -35.17 3.23
N GLU A 200 6.54 -34.40 2.14
CA GLU A 200 7.07 -34.85 0.86
C GLU A 200 8.32 -34.05 0.47
N ASN A 201 9.11 -34.58 -0.46
CA ASN A 201 10.31 -33.91 -0.94
C ASN A 201 9.98 -32.91 -2.07
N THR A 202 9.33 -31.80 -1.70
CA THR A 202 8.91 -30.78 -2.69
C THR A 202 10.02 -29.80 -3.07
N GLY A 203 11.07 -29.70 -2.25
CA GLY A 203 12.15 -28.72 -2.37
C GLY A 203 11.77 -27.28 -1.98
N HIS A 204 10.51 -27.01 -1.62
CA HIS A 204 10.08 -25.66 -1.27
C HIS A 204 10.66 -25.18 0.06
N ALA A 205 10.89 -23.87 0.16
CA ALA A 205 11.03 -23.15 1.42
C ALA A 205 9.73 -22.41 1.74
N GLU A 206 9.35 -22.39 3.02
CA GLU A 206 8.41 -21.42 3.54
C GLU A 206 8.98 -20.01 3.30
N THR A 207 8.24 -19.22 2.53
CA THR A 207 8.68 -17.95 1.97
C THR A 207 7.59 -16.90 2.19
N VAL A 208 7.99 -15.71 2.58
CA VAL A 208 7.11 -14.54 2.66
C VAL A 208 7.39 -13.64 1.47
N LYS A 209 6.35 -13.36 0.69
CA LYS A 209 6.34 -12.31 -0.33
C LYS A 209 6.06 -10.98 0.35
N VAL A 210 6.98 -10.02 0.25
CA VAL A 210 6.87 -8.68 0.83
C VAL A 210 6.74 -7.66 -0.29
N VAL A 211 5.60 -6.98 -0.36
CA VAL A 211 5.39 -5.82 -1.24
C VAL A 211 5.63 -4.55 -0.44
N PHE A 212 6.48 -3.66 -0.92
CA PHE A 212 6.89 -2.47 -0.16
C PHE A 212 7.05 -1.23 -1.05
N ASP A 213 6.98 -0.06 -0.41
CA ASP A 213 7.28 1.23 -1.03
C ASP A 213 8.75 1.61 -0.76
N PRO A 214 9.63 1.60 -1.78
CA PRO A 214 11.05 1.92 -1.63
C PRO A 214 11.30 3.37 -1.17
N GLN A 215 10.31 4.26 -1.27
CA GLN A 215 10.41 5.62 -0.73
C GLN A 215 10.20 5.67 0.79
N ARG A 216 9.60 4.62 1.38
CA ARG A 216 9.34 4.53 2.82
C ARG A 216 10.25 3.55 3.53
N ILE A 217 10.61 2.47 2.86
CA ILE A 217 11.51 1.45 3.38
C ILE A 217 12.42 0.93 2.28
N THR A 218 13.72 0.94 2.50
CA THR A 218 14.67 0.41 1.52
C THR A 218 14.74 -1.11 1.60
N TYR A 219 15.13 -1.77 0.50
CA TYR A 219 15.43 -3.21 0.52
C TYR A 219 16.49 -3.56 1.58
N ARG A 220 17.47 -2.67 1.79
CA ARG A 220 18.46 -2.80 2.86
C ARG A 220 17.84 -2.85 4.26
N GLN A 221 16.86 -2.00 4.55
CA GLN A 221 16.15 -2.04 5.84
C GLN A 221 15.31 -3.32 6.00
N LEU A 222 14.76 -3.86 4.91
CA LEU A 222 14.10 -5.18 4.93
C LEU A 222 15.08 -6.30 5.24
N LEU A 223 16.28 -6.27 4.65
CA LEU A 223 17.36 -7.22 4.97
C LEU A 223 17.80 -7.10 6.43
N GLU A 224 18.00 -5.88 6.93
CA GLU A 224 18.33 -5.63 8.33
C GLU A 224 17.26 -6.19 9.28
N ALA A 225 15.99 -6.05 8.92
CA ALA A 225 14.90 -6.63 9.68
C ALA A 225 14.91 -8.16 9.60
N PHE A 226 15.05 -8.73 8.40
CA PHE A 226 15.10 -10.17 8.17
C PHE A 226 16.18 -10.85 9.02
N PHE A 227 17.41 -10.33 9.02
CA PHE A 227 18.52 -10.89 9.80
C PHE A 227 18.37 -10.69 11.31
N LYS A 228 17.52 -9.78 11.78
CA LYS A 228 17.16 -9.68 13.21
C LYS A 228 16.09 -10.71 13.60
N MET A 229 15.19 -11.08 12.69
CA MET A 229 14.04 -11.94 13.00
C MET A 229 14.43 -13.39 13.31
N HIS A 230 15.49 -13.92 12.70
CA HIS A 230 15.82 -15.36 12.70
C HIS A 230 17.33 -15.60 12.87
N ASP A 231 17.73 -16.83 13.22
CA ASP A 231 19.14 -17.24 13.24
C ASP A 231 19.58 -17.72 11.84
N PRO A 232 20.40 -16.96 11.11
CA PRO A 232 20.79 -17.28 9.73
C PRO A 232 21.95 -18.30 9.67
N THR A 233 22.37 -18.86 10.80
CA THR A 233 23.48 -19.83 10.89
C THR A 233 23.00 -21.28 10.98
N GLN A 234 21.70 -21.48 11.09
CA GLN A 234 21.07 -22.81 11.17
C GLN A 234 20.72 -23.33 9.78
N LEU A 235 21.45 -24.36 9.34
CA LEU A 235 21.20 -25.01 8.06
C LEU A 235 19.95 -25.90 8.15
N ASN A 236 18.97 -25.68 7.28
CA ASN A 236 17.72 -26.46 7.18
C ASN A 236 17.00 -26.60 8.54
N ARG A 237 17.03 -25.54 9.34
CA ARG A 237 16.38 -25.46 10.65
C ARG A 237 16.20 -24.00 11.04
N GLN A 238 15.14 -23.71 11.79
CA GLN A 238 15.05 -22.49 12.57
C GLN A 238 14.49 -22.77 13.96
N GLY A 239 15.32 -22.59 14.99
CA GLY A 239 14.94 -22.88 16.38
C GLY A 239 14.47 -24.33 16.55
N PRO A 240 13.23 -24.58 16.99
CA PRO A 240 12.68 -25.93 17.12
C PRO A 240 12.24 -26.56 15.78
N ASP A 241 12.09 -25.76 14.71
CA ASP A 241 11.53 -26.20 13.44
C ASP A 241 12.64 -26.76 12.54
N VAL A 242 12.62 -28.07 12.31
CA VAL A 242 13.67 -28.81 11.57
C VAL A 242 13.14 -29.25 10.21
N GLY A 243 13.87 -28.93 9.13
CA GLY A 243 13.52 -29.31 7.77
C GLY A 243 14.01 -28.29 6.74
N GLU A 244 14.23 -28.74 5.50
CA GLU A 244 14.67 -27.88 4.39
C GLU A 244 13.67 -26.76 4.11
N GLN A 245 12.38 -26.98 4.39
CA GLN A 245 11.34 -25.96 4.27
C GLN A 245 11.55 -24.75 5.19
N TYR A 246 12.31 -24.90 6.27
CA TYR A 246 12.61 -23.82 7.23
C TYR A 246 13.98 -23.16 7.00
N ARG A 247 14.65 -23.47 5.89
CA ARG A 247 15.96 -22.90 5.57
C ARG A 247 15.91 -21.37 5.43
N SER A 248 17.01 -20.73 5.78
CA SER A 248 17.20 -19.29 5.56
C SER A 248 17.50 -19.02 4.07
N GLY A 249 16.79 -18.07 3.46
CA GLY A 249 16.93 -17.75 2.05
C GLY A 249 16.40 -16.38 1.67
N ILE A 250 17.01 -15.81 0.64
CA ILE A 250 16.64 -14.54 0.00
C ILE A 250 16.49 -14.81 -1.49
N TRP A 251 15.27 -14.62 -2.01
CA TRP A 251 14.97 -14.88 -3.42
C TRP A 251 14.85 -13.55 -4.17
N TYR A 252 15.89 -13.19 -4.91
CA TYR A 252 15.97 -11.87 -5.53
C TYR A 252 15.13 -11.78 -6.81
N THR A 253 14.53 -10.62 -7.04
CA THR A 253 13.79 -10.31 -8.28
C THR A 253 14.58 -9.41 -9.23
N SER A 254 15.72 -8.87 -8.80
CA SER A 254 16.58 -8.02 -9.62
C SER A 254 18.07 -8.19 -9.27
N PRO A 255 18.99 -7.82 -10.19
CA PRO A 255 20.42 -7.79 -9.91
C PRO A 255 20.79 -6.88 -8.72
N GLU A 256 20.05 -5.79 -8.52
CA GLU A 256 20.27 -4.84 -7.42
C GLU A 256 19.95 -5.49 -6.08
N GLN A 257 18.84 -6.22 -5.98
CA GLN A 257 18.50 -6.99 -4.76
C GLN A 257 19.56 -8.05 -4.45
N LYS A 258 20.01 -8.80 -5.47
CA LYS A 258 21.10 -9.78 -5.31
C LYS A 258 22.34 -9.12 -4.72
N LYS A 259 22.81 -8.03 -5.36
CA LYS A 259 24.01 -7.31 -4.96
C LYS A 259 23.90 -6.78 -3.52
N GLU A 260 22.77 -6.20 -3.15
CA GLU A 260 22.55 -5.64 -1.81
C GLU A 260 22.49 -6.75 -0.74
N ALA A 261 21.84 -7.88 -1.04
CA ALA A 261 21.78 -9.03 -0.14
C ALA A 261 23.16 -9.64 0.10
N GLU A 262 23.93 -9.88 -0.96
CA GLU A 262 25.31 -10.40 -0.88
C GLU A 262 26.22 -9.44 -0.11
N ALA A 263 26.12 -8.13 -0.39
CA ALA A 263 26.90 -7.10 0.31
C ALA A 263 26.57 -7.07 1.81
N TYR A 264 25.29 -7.17 2.18
CA TYR A 264 24.92 -7.16 3.58
C TYR A 264 25.36 -8.42 4.32
N ILE A 265 25.27 -9.60 3.69
CA ILE A 265 25.79 -10.85 4.25
C ILE A 265 27.31 -10.75 4.48
N ALA A 266 28.05 -10.15 3.53
CA ALA A 266 29.47 -9.92 3.67
C ALA A 266 29.78 -9.00 4.87
N GLU A 267 29.07 -7.89 5.01
CA GLU A 267 29.20 -6.96 6.15
C GLU A 267 28.91 -7.65 7.50
N LEU A 268 27.83 -8.44 7.57
CA LEU A 268 27.47 -9.21 8.76
C LEU A 268 28.56 -10.23 9.15
N THR A 269 29.16 -10.86 8.13
CA THR A 269 30.24 -11.83 8.30
C THR A 269 31.52 -11.15 8.80
N GLU A 270 31.90 -10.03 8.19
CA GLU A 270 33.09 -9.26 8.54
C GLU A 270 33.03 -8.76 9.99
N ARG A 271 31.89 -8.20 10.40
CA ARG A 271 31.69 -7.71 11.77
C ARG A 271 31.39 -8.80 12.80
N LYS A 272 31.38 -10.08 12.39
CA LYS A 272 31.04 -11.25 13.23
C LYS A 272 29.71 -11.06 13.98
N ALA A 273 28.69 -10.60 13.26
CA ALA A 273 27.37 -10.31 13.84
C ALA A 273 26.66 -11.57 14.41
N PHE A 274 27.05 -12.76 13.95
CA PHE A 274 26.51 -14.04 14.39
C PHE A 274 27.64 -14.97 14.86
N PRO A 275 27.35 -15.90 15.80
CA PRO A 275 28.34 -16.82 16.35
C PRO A 275 28.83 -17.87 15.32
N GLY A 276 28.04 -18.13 14.28
CA GLY A 276 28.34 -19.11 13.24
C GLY A 276 28.42 -18.48 11.85
N LYS A 277 28.82 -19.30 10.87
CA LYS A 277 28.78 -18.92 9.45
C LYS A 277 27.33 -18.75 9.01
N ILE A 278 27.02 -17.64 8.34
CA ILE A 278 25.72 -17.42 7.70
C ILE A 278 25.55 -18.45 6.58
N VAL A 279 24.42 -19.18 6.61
CA VAL A 279 24.04 -20.21 5.61
C VAL A 279 22.87 -19.77 4.73
N THR A 280 22.40 -18.53 4.87
CA THR A 280 21.35 -17.94 4.05
C THR A 280 21.67 -18.06 2.55
N GLN A 281 20.76 -18.69 1.81
CA GLN A 281 20.86 -18.80 0.36
C GLN A 281 20.48 -17.48 -0.32
N VAL A 282 21.14 -17.13 -1.42
CA VAL A 282 20.79 -15.97 -2.27
C VAL A 282 20.65 -16.44 -3.70
N GLU A 283 19.42 -16.59 -4.16
CA GLU A 283 19.08 -17.26 -5.42
C GLU A 283 18.02 -16.47 -6.19
N PRO A 284 17.94 -16.60 -7.53
CA PRO A 284 16.86 -15.96 -8.29
C PRO A 284 15.50 -16.51 -7.85
N ALA A 285 14.51 -15.63 -7.72
CA ALA A 285 13.15 -16.05 -7.36
C ALA A 285 12.56 -16.97 -8.44
N LYS A 286 12.08 -18.16 -8.01
CA LYS A 286 11.21 -19.05 -8.80
C LYS A 286 9.74 -18.63 -8.64
N THR A 287 8.80 -19.45 -9.12
CA THR A 287 7.36 -19.26 -8.92
C THR A 287 7.01 -19.24 -7.43
N PHE A 288 6.29 -18.21 -7.00
CA PHE A 288 5.70 -18.11 -5.66
C PHE A 288 4.32 -18.78 -5.66
N TRP A 289 4.10 -19.70 -4.73
CA TRP A 289 2.79 -20.29 -4.47
C TRP A 289 2.26 -19.77 -3.13
N PRO A 290 1.20 -18.95 -3.12
CA PRO A 290 0.57 -18.53 -1.87
C PRO A 290 0.13 -19.74 -1.05
N ALA A 291 0.41 -19.71 0.25
CA ALA A 291 -0.09 -20.73 1.17
C ALA A 291 -1.60 -20.56 1.38
N GLU A 292 -2.24 -21.58 1.93
CA GLU A 292 -3.68 -21.59 2.20
C GLU A 292 -4.10 -20.44 3.14
N ASP A 293 -5.35 -19.97 3.01
CA ASP A 293 -5.89 -18.81 3.74
C ASP A 293 -5.77 -18.90 5.28
N TYR A 294 -5.69 -20.11 5.83
CA TYR A 294 -5.53 -20.33 7.26
C TYR A 294 -4.09 -20.07 7.74
N HIS A 295 -3.09 -20.04 6.85
CA HIS A 295 -1.73 -19.63 7.17
C HIS A 295 -1.53 -18.11 7.10
N GLN A 296 -2.29 -17.43 6.25
CA GLN A 296 -2.21 -15.97 6.11
C GLN A 296 -2.65 -15.29 7.41
N ASP A 297 -1.92 -14.27 7.86
CA ASP A 297 -2.22 -13.50 9.08
C ASP A 297 -2.33 -14.36 10.35
N TYR A 298 -1.66 -15.52 10.40
CA TYR A 298 -1.92 -16.53 11.45
C TYR A 298 -1.76 -15.97 12.87
N ILE A 299 -0.70 -15.21 13.12
CA ILE A 299 -0.45 -14.58 14.43
C ILE A 299 -1.51 -13.52 14.74
N ALA A 300 -1.92 -12.72 13.75
CA ALA A 300 -2.96 -11.71 13.96
C ALA A 300 -4.33 -12.34 14.25
N LYS A 301 -4.64 -13.47 13.60
CA LYS A 301 -5.89 -14.22 13.80
C LYS A 301 -5.93 -14.99 15.12
N THR A 302 -4.80 -15.52 15.59
CA THR A 302 -4.76 -16.47 16.72
C THR A 302 -4.13 -15.93 18.00
N GLY A 303 -3.35 -14.84 17.92
CA GLY A 303 -2.57 -14.32 19.05
C GLY A 303 -1.41 -15.22 19.49
N ARG A 304 -1.10 -16.29 18.74
CA ARG A 304 0.00 -17.21 19.07
C ARG A 304 1.35 -16.56 18.81
N ALA A 305 2.32 -16.85 19.67
CA ALA A 305 3.71 -16.42 19.48
C ALA A 305 4.46 -17.40 18.56
N CYS A 306 5.42 -16.87 17.81
CA CYS A 306 6.40 -17.63 17.04
C CYS A 306 7.81 -17.35 17.57
N HIS A 307 8.80 -18.18 17.22
CA HIS A 307 10.18 -18.11 17.74
C HIS A 307 11.01 -16.90 17.22
N VAL A 308 10.41 -16.02 16.43
CA VAL A 308 11.08 -14.88 15.79
C VAL A 308 11.08 -13.63 16.67
N SER A 309 12.09 -12.78 16.52
CA SER A 309 12.17 -11.50 17.24
C SER A 309 11.51 -10.35 16.45
N ASN A 310 10.97 -9.35 17.15
CA ASN A 310 10.43 -8.14 16.50
C ASN A 310 11.59 -7.21 16.07
N PRO A 311 11.83 -7.01 14.77
CA PRO A 311 12.99 -6.25 14.31
C PRO A 311 12.76 -4.73 14.29
N TRP A 312 11.54 -4.27 14.53
CA TRP A 312 11.13 -2.87 14.41
C TRP A 312 11.13 -2.11 15.75
N VAL A 313 11.42 -2.80 16.85
CA VAL A 313 11.62 -2.17 18.15
C VAL A 313 13.05 -1.64 18.22
N LYS A 314 13.21 -0.40 18.65
CA LYS A 314 14.52 0.21 18.91
C LYS A 314 15.08 -0.26 20.24
#